data_AF-A0A2V5P3Q6-F1
#
_entry.id   AF-A0A2V5P3Q6-F1
#
_cell.length_a   1.000
_cell.length_b   1.000
_cell.length_c   1.000
_cell.angle_alpha   90.00
_cell.angle_beta   90.00
_cell.angle_gamma   90.00
#
_symmetry.space_group_name_H-M   'P 1'
#
loop_
_entity.id
_entity.type
_entity.pdbx_description
1 polymer ?
#
loop_
_entity_poly.entity_id
_entity_poly.type
_entity_poly.pdbx_seq_one_letter_code
_entity_poly.pdbx_strand_id
1 'polypeptide(L)' 'MPDVDLECDLYEIQPDGTSVALWSSLGRLRYRDSLREPKLVKPGEIVRFDFNPGLFVARRVMKGSRLRLVVTAVNSTSWQ' A
#
# COMPACT_ATOMS: atom_id res chain seq x y z
N MET A 1 8.32 -13.64 -14.45
CA MET A 1 7.98 -14.43 -13.23
C MET A 1 6.68 -13.90 -12.66
N PRO A 2 5.81 -14.74 -12.07
CA PRO A 2 4.58 -14.27 -11.42
C PRO A 2 4.92 -13.61 -10.09
N ASP A 3 5.22 -12.31 -10.13
CA ASP A 3 5.46 -11.45 -8.98
C ASP A 3 4.88 -10.07 -9.28
N VAL A 4 4.48 -9.34 -8.24
CA VAL A 4 3.85 -8.04 -8.38
C VAL A 4 4.27 -7.14 -7.22
N ASP A 5 4.50 -5.87 -7.54
CA ASP A 5 4.66 -4.82 -6.56
C ASP A 5 3.29 -4.24 -6.22
N LEU A 6 2.98 -4.19 -4.93
CA LEU A 6 1.75 -3.60 -4.42
C LEU A 6 2.09 -2.37 -3.60
N GLU A 7 1.40 -1.28 -3.89
CA GLU A 7 1.43 -0.04 -3.12
C GLU A 7 0.07 0.18 -2.45
N CYS A 8 0.11 0.72 -1.24
CA CYS A 8 -1.06 1.02 -0.44
C CYS A 8 -0.92 2.41 0.15
N ASP A 9 -1.77 3.34 -0.29
CA ASP A 9 -1.76 4.73 0.12
C ASP A 9 -3.05 5.09 0.85
N LEU A 10 -2.92 5.72 2.01
CA LEU A 10 -4.03 6.24 2.78
C LEU A 10 -4.04 7.75 2.75
N TYR A 11 -5.20 8.30 2.39
CA TYR A 11 -5.44 9.73 2.29
C TYR A 11 -6.60 10.16 3.19
N GLU A 12 -6.51 11.37 3.71
CA GLU A 12 -7.67 12.16 4.11
C GLU A 12 -8.19 12.91 2.88
N ILE A 13 -9.46 12.71 2.55
CA ILE A 13 -10.17 13.49 1.53
C ILE A 13 -11.04 14.50 2.26
N GLN A 14 -10.66 15.77 2.16
CA GLN A 14 -11.38 16.88 2.79
C GLN A 14 -12.68 17.22 2.03
N PRO A 15 -13.63 17.93 2.66
CA PRO A 15 -14.90 18.28 2.03
C PRO A 15 -14.78 19.10 0.74
N ASP A 16 -13.70 19.86 0.58
CA ASP A 16 -13.40 20.65 -0.63
C ASP A 16 -12.75 19.83 -1.75
N GLY A 17 -12.49 18.53 -1.51
CA GLY A 17 -11.81 17.63 -2.44
C GLY A 17 -10.29 17.56 -2.25
N THR A 18 -9.70 18.33 -1.33
CA THR A 18 -8.27 18.27 -1.04
C THR A 18 -7.90 16.86 -0.55
N SER A 19 -6.91 16.25 -1.21
CA SER A 19 -6.40 14.93 -0.86
C SER A 19 -5.08 15.07 -0.10
N VAL A 20 -5.09 14.77 1.20
CA VAL A 20 -3.88 14.85 2.02
C VAL A 20 -3.34 13.45 2.30
N ALA A 21 -2.09 13.20 1.89
CA ALA A 21 -1.40 11.95 2.18
C ALA A 21 -1.22 11.81 3.69
N LEU A 22 -1.65 10.66 4.22
CA LEU A 22 -1.46 10.32 5.62
C LEU A 22 -0.37 9.28 5.78
N TRP A 23 -0.30 8.35 4.84
CA TRP A 23 0.43 7.12 5.03
C TRP A 23 0.59 6.37 3.70
N SER A 24 1.73 5.72 3.48
CA SER A 24 1.98 4.88 2.31
C SER A 24 2.84 3.67 2.67
N SER A 25 2.70 2.60 1.90
CA SER A 25 3.53 1.40 2.00
C SER A 25 3.65 0.73 0.63
N LEU A 26 4.87 0.35 0.27
CA LEU A 26 5.19 -0.39 -0.95
C LEU A 26 5.81 -1.73 -0.54
N GLY A 27 5.42 -2.80 -1.22
CA GLY A 27 6.10 -4.07 -1.07
C GLY A 27 5.94 -5.00 -2.26
N ARG A 28 6.92 -5.89 -2.42
CA ARG A 28 6.96 -6.90 -3.46
C ARG A 28 6.42 -8.22 -2.93
N LEU A 29 5.47 -8.81 -3.63
CA LEU A 29 4.68 -9.94 -3.15
C LEU A 29 5.54 -11.17 -2.78
N ARG A 30 6.68 -11.39 -3.45
CA ARG A 30 7.61 -12.46 -3.07
C ARG A 30 8.21 -12.32 -1.68
N TYR A 31 8.27 -11.11 -1.11
CA TYR A 31 8.83 -10.85 0.22
C TYR A 31 7.77 -10.72 1.32
N ARG A 32 6.53 -11.17 1.05
CA ARG A 32 5.40 -11.08 1.98
C ARG A 32 5.63 -11.74 3.34
N ASP A 33 6.37 -12.85 3.36
CA ASP A 33 6.63 -13.63 4.57
C ASP A 33 7.98 -13.24 5.21
N SER A 34 8.94 -12.77 4.40
CA SER A 34 10.30 -12.44 4.81
C SER A 34 10.95 -11.49 3.80
N LEU A 35 11.63 -10.46 4.29
CA LEU A 35 12.44 -9.56 3.46
C LEU A 35 13.73 -10.24 2.95
N ARG A 36 14.12 -11.37 3.53
CA ARG A 36 15.36 -12.09 3.17
C ARG A 36 15.12 -13.28 2.26
N GLU A 37 13.98 -13.94 2.40
CA GLU A 37 13.67 -15.17 1.69
C GLU A 37 12.49 -14.96 0.73
N PRO A 38 12.75 -14.87 -0.59
CA PRO A 38 11.69 -14.70 -1.56
C PRO A 38 10.88 -15.99 -1.72
N LYS A 39 9.56 -15.88 -1.70
CA LYS A 39 8.62 -16.97 -1.93
C LYS A 39 7.64 -16.58 -3.03
N LEU A 40 7.70 -17.26 -4.17
CA LEU A 40 6.80 -16.96 -5.29
C LEU A 40 5.36 -17.34 -4.99
N VAL A 41 4.45 -16.75 -5.75
CA VAL A 41 3.02 -17.09 -5.74
C VAL A 41 2.65 -17.85 -6.99
N LYS A 42 1.64 -18.71 -6.90
CA LYS A 42 1.05 -19.34 -8.08
C LYS A 42 -0.05 -18.44 -8.66
N PRO A 43 -0.16 -18.31 -9.99
CA PRO A 43 -1.29 -17.61 -10.59
C PRO A 43 -2.63 -18.17 -10.10
N GLY A 44 -3.54 -17.30 -9.69
CA GLY A 44 -4.86 -17.66 -9.15
C GLY A 44 -4.88 -18.04 -7.66
N GLU A 45 -3.73 -18.10 -7.01
CA GLU A 45 -3.64 -18.32 -5.56
C GLU A 45 -4.04 -17.06 -4.80
N ILE A 46 -4.93 -17.21 -3.80
CA ILE A 46 -5.26 -16.14 -2.87
C ILE A 46 -4.25 -16.18 -1.74
N VAL A 47 -3.48 -15.11 -1.57
CA VAL A 47 -2.47 -14.99 -0.53
C VAL A 47 -2.72 -13.75 0.33
N ARG A 48 -2.35 -13.82 1.60
CA ARG A 48 -2.34 -12.67 2.50
C ARG A 48 -1.08 -11.84 2.24
N PHE A 49 -1.24 -10.52 2.20
CA PHE A 49 -0.15 -9.55 2.14
C PHE A 49 -0.39 -8.47 3.19
N ASP A 50 0.48 -8.41 4.18
CA ASP A 50 0.39 -7.42 5.25
C ASP A 50 1.26 -6.21 4.91
N PHE A 51 0.63 -5.05 4.72
CA PHE A 51 1.36 -3.79 4.59
C PHE A 51 1.85 -3.35 5.96
N ASN A 52 3.18 -3.28 6.13
CA ASN A 52 3.80 -2.75 7.32
C ASN A 52 4.63 -1.49 6.97
N PRO A 53 4.17 -0.31 7.35
CA PRO A 53 4.81 0.95 6.98
C PRO A 53 5.87 1.44 7.95
N GLY A 54 6.06 0.74 9.07
CA GLY A 54 6.87 1.22 10.17
C GLY A 54 6.20 2.37 10.94
N LEU A 55 6.30 3.60 10.44
CA LEU A 55 5.90 4.80 11.18
C LEU A 55 4.38 4.99 11.23
N PHE A 56 3.88 5.47 12.36
CA PHE A 56 2.47 5.80 12.55
C PHE A 56 2.22 7.29 12.25
N VAL A 57 1.02 7.60 11.76
CA VAL A 57 0.53 8.97 11.58
C VAL A 57 -0.44 9.32 12.71
N ALA A 58 -0.19 10.45 13.37
CA ALA A 58 -1.09 11.00 14.39
C ALA A 58 -1.60 12.36 13.94
N ARG A 59 -2.86 12.40 13.47
CA ARG A 59 -3.50 13.60 12.96
C ARG A 59 -4.97 13.65 13.34
N ARG A 60 -5.46 14.84 13.67
CA ARG A 60 -6.89 15.11 13.76
C ARG A 60 -7.46 15.33 12.36
N VAL A 61 -8.33 14.42 11.94
CA VAL A 61 -9.07 14.50 10.67
C VAL A 61 -10.13 15.58 10.76
N MET A 62 -10.28 16.38 9.72
CA MET A 62 -11.28 17.44 9.66
C MET A 62 -12.70 16.85 9.66
N LYS A 63 -13.65 17.55 10.30
CA LYS A 63 -15.05 17.14 10.28
C LYS A 63 -15.56 17.10 8.83
N GLY A 64 -16.19 15.98 8.47
CA GLY A 64 -16.72 15.77 7.12
C GLY A 64 -15.72 15.17 6.13
N SER A 65 -14.44 15.03 6.51
CA SER A 65 -13.47 14.30 5.70
C SER A 65 -13.79 12.80 5.62
N ARG A 66 -13.25 12.15 4.59
CA ARG A 66 -13.28 10.69 4.40
C ARG A 66 -11.87 10.14 4.38
N LEU A 67 -11.70 8.91 4.88
CA LEU A 67 -10.48 8.16 4.65
C LEU A 67 -10.60 7.40 3.33
N ARG A 68 -9.57 7.50 2.49
CA ARG A 68 -9.48 6.76 1.23
C ARG A 68 -8.21 5.93 1.23
N LEU A 69 -8.39 4.61 1.09
CA LEU A 69 -7.32 3.66 0.84
C LEU A 69 -7.25 3.39 -0.66
N VAL A 70 -6.08 3.54 -1.25
CA VAL A 70 -5.79 3.21 -2.66
C VAL A 70 -4.81 2.05 -2.67
N VAL A 71 -5.16 0.98 -3.38
CA VAL A 71 -4.29 -0.19 -3.56
C VAL A 71 -3.94 -0.28 -5.04
N THR A 72 -2.65 -0.29 -5.34
CA THR A 72 -2.14 -0.20 -6.71
C THR A 72 -1.20 -1.36 -7.00
N ALA A 73 -1.40 -2.03 -8.13
CA ALA A 73 -0.37 -2.88 -8.72
C ALA A 73 0.60 -1.99 -9.49
N VAL A 74 1.81 -1.79 -8.94
CA VAL A 74 2.76 -0.81 -9.46
C VAL A 74 3.40 -1.35 -10.73
N ASN A 75 3.35 -0.55 -11.79
CA ASN A 75 4.06 -0.80 -13.05
C ASN A 75 4.77 0.49 -13.48
N SER A 76 5.81 0.85 -12.73
CA SER A 76 6.61 2.06 -12.96
C SER A 76 8.10 1.75 -12.86
N THR A 77 8.91 2.46 -13.65
CA THR A 77 10.38 2.36 -13.59
C THR A 77 10.98 2.96 -12.32
N SER A 78 10.22 3.79 -11.58
CA SER A 78 10.68 4.39 -10.33
C SER A 78 10.99 3.37 -9.23
N TRP A 79 10.47 2.15 -9.35
CA TRP A 79 10.53 1.10 -8.32
C TRP A 79 11.01 -0.26 -8.88
N GLN A 80 11.62 -0.28 -10.07
CA GLN A 80 12.13 -1.50 -10.73
C GLN A 80 13.46 -1.98 -10.15
#